data_AF-A0A8T0D6I1-F1
#
_entry.id   AF-A0A8T0D6I1-F1
#
_cell.length_a   1.000
_cell.length_b   1.000
_cell.length_c   1.000
_cell.angle_alpha   90.00
_cell.angle_beta   90.00
_cell.angle_gamma   90.00
#
_symmetry.space_group_name_H-M   'P 1'
#
loop_
_entity.id
_entity.type
_entity.pdbx_description
1 polymer ?
#
loop_
_entity_poly.entity_id
_entity_poly.type
_entity_poly.pdbx_seq_one_letter_code
_entity_poly.pdbx_strand_id
1 'polypeptide(L)'
;MFHDLNQRHWLAKHRVTKPRGSIRRLLQSHYANGWQTYGRPVWDAQPLVYLVNTGRTTKNFGYRLAPRHRPILLTQATDSQRAACVAASKLLLRLVHLPEQPIMEQFLMGSYLYQLALTHKSLQKELLVQMLSQTVGWPYDSARLQDSDKEDEESLFVTPEYASRNQPEMYSIAGGMLQGVIRDVNPIDTIDLKRRAYRRSWMHIAGILTCGRLSGSLKPIVVRFLRQHGPHRSIPICEDRLVLAPSIPRLYPPCLLEWRVNYTGNNMGISLAFPDGLVSVIHVGCFTKAETLAGVAMALRTRAVQALTGWTVAFYTPDAILDIPGYTYVMDVFTSFELPPEWSTLNNIRPDRVFPTYPSCHNGDGEFLRRTPTPTVDSRP
;
A
#
# COMPACT_ATOMS: atom_id res chain seq x y z
N MET A 1 25.05 23.00 -24.31
CA MET A 1 25.89 23.18 -23.09
C MET A 1 25.43 24.36 -22.21
N PHE A 2 24.19 24.86 -22.31
CA PHE A 2 23.72 26.06 -21.58
C PHE A 2 22.54 25.85 -20.61
N HIS A 3 22.00 24.64 -20.49
CA HIS A 3 20.83 24.39 -19.61
C HIS A 3 21.17 23.88 -18.20
N ASP A 4 22.40 23.39 -17.96
CA ASP A 4 22.78 22.73 -16.71
C ASP A 4 23.36 23.71 -15.65
N LEU A 5 23.67 24.96 -16.05
CA LEU A 5 24.25 25.97 -15.15
C LEU A 5 23.22 26.66 -14.23
N ASN A 6 21.95 26.76 -14.64
CA ASN A 6 20.94 27.54 -13.91
C ASN A 6 20.39 26.82 -12.68
N GLN A 7 20.23 25.49 -12.76
CA GLN A 7 19.68 24.69 -11.65
C GLN A 7 20.67 24.59 -10.48
N ARG A 8 21.98 24.45 -10.78
CA ARG A 8 23.04 24.38 -9.76
C ARG A 8 23.24 25.71 -9.05
N HIS A 9 23.12 26.84 -9.75
CA HIS A 9 23.23 28.17 -9.15
C HIS A 9 22.03 28.51 -8.24
N TRP A 10 20.83 28.04 -8.58
CA TRP A 10 19.62 28.26 -7.78
C TRP A 10 19.65 27.47 -6.46
N LEU A 11 20.09 26.20 -6.51
CA LEU A 11 20.26 25.32 -5.34
C LEU A 11 21.39 25.77 -4.41
N ALA A 12 22.41 26.45 -4.93
CA ALA A 12 23.51 27.00 -4.12
C ALA A 12 23.09 28.25 -3.32
N LYS A 13 22.12 29.03 -3.83
CA LYS A 13 21.69 30.30 -3.23
C LYS A 13 20.57 30.13 -2.19
N HIS A 14 19.82 29.03 -2.25
CA HIS A 14 18.75 28.71 -1.31
C HIS A 14 19.10 27.45 -0.55
N ARG A 15 19.49 27.59 0.72
CA ARG A 15 19.76 26.45 1.62
C ARG A 15 18.47 25.64 1.84
N VAL A 16 18.14 24.77 0.89
CA VAL A 16 17.13 23.72 1.09
C VAL A 16 17.80 22.67 1.95
N THR A 17 17.49 22.67 3.24
CA THR A 17 17.84 21.57 4.13
C THR A 17 17.22 20.30 3.56
N LYS A 18 18.04 19.43 2.95
CA LYS A 18 17.65 18.06 2.63
C LYS A 18 17.05 17.47 3.91
N PRO A 19 15.79 16.99 3.91
CA PRO A 19 15.30 16.23 5.04
C PRO A 19 16.12 14.94 5.08
N ARG A 20 17.14 14.93 5.94
CA ARG A 20 17.92 13.74 6.26
C ARG A 20 17.03 12.86 7.13
N GLY A 21 16.77 11.66 6.64
CA GLY A 21 16.26 10.57 7.46
C GLY A 21 14.91 10.06 6.97
N SER A 22 14.81 8.74 6.92
CA SER A 22 13.55 8.01 7.07
C SER A 22 12.65 8.77 8.05
N ILE A 23 11.41 9.04 7.66
CA ILE A 23 10.38 9.48 8.60
C ILE A 23 10.25 8.34 9.60
N ARG A 24 11.01 8.41 10.71
CA ARG A 24 10.81 7.57 11.87
C ARG A 24 9.34 7.74 12.19
N ARG A 25 8.67 6.63 12.45
CA ARG A 25 7.34 6.66 13.04
C ARG A 25 7.45 7.59 14.23
N LEU A 26 6.90 8.81 14.11
CA LEU A 26 6.51 9.59 15.25
C LEU A 26 5.43 8.72 15.87
N LEU A 27 5.88 7.73 16.63
CA LEU A 27 5.12 7.07 17.67
C LEU A 27 4.77 8.23 18.60
N GLN A 28 3.74 9.00 18.24
CA GLN A 28 2.74 9.27 19.23
C GLN A 28 2.41 7.90 19.77
N SER A 29 2.83 7.70 21.03
CA SER A 29 2.32 6.73 21.98
C SER A 29 1.18 5.95 21.37
N HIS A 30 1.35 4.64 21.22
CA HIS A 30 0.30 3.71 20.87
C HIS A 30 -1.07 4.34 21.09
N TYR A 31 -1.92 4.37 20.06
CA TYR A 31 -3.34 4.33 20.34
C TYR A 31 -3.62 2.97 21.02
N ALA A 32 -3.20 2.82 22.28
CA ALA A 32 -3.75 1.87 23.23
C ALA A 32 -5.29 2.00 23.25
N ASN A 33 -5.79 3.14 22.78
CA ASN A 33 -7.19 3.50 22.64
C ASN A 33 -7.79 3.24 21.25
N GLY A 34 -7.02 2.85 20.22
CA GLY A 34 -7.57 2.60 18.87
C GLY A 34 -8.59 1.44 18.88
N TRP A 35 -8.35 0.48 19.78
CA TRP A 35 -9.26 -0.63 20.07
C TRP A 35 -10.35 -0.33 21.09
N GLN A 36 -10.29 0.79 21.82
CA GLN A 36 -11.35 1.16 22.80
C GLN A 36 -12.70 1.46 22.13
N THR A 37 -12.76 1.54 20.79
CA THR A 37 -14.02 1.57 20.04
C THR A 37 -14.77 0.24 20.07
N TYR A 38 -14.10 -0.87 20.39
CA TYR A 38 -14.75 -2.12 20.76
C TYR A 38 -14.91 -2.10 22.28
N GLY A 39 -16.14 -1.97 22.76
CA GLY A 39 -16.46 -1.85 24.19
C GLY A 39 -16.17 -3.08 25.06
N ARG A 40 -15.27 -3.99 24.64
CA ARG A 40 -14.83 -5.18 25.38
C ARG A 40 -13.31 -5.39 25.23
N PRO A 41 -12.64 -6.05 26.19
CA PRO A 41 -11.24 -6.46 26.04
C PRO A 41 -10.99 -7.34 24.80
N VAL A 42 -9.88 -7.11 24.09
CA VAL A 42 -9.48 -7.89 22.89
C VAL A 42 -9.37 -9.39 23.19
N TRP A 43 -8.95 -9.75 24.39
CA TRP A 43 -8.73 -11.14 24.82
C TRP A 43 -10.02 -11.93 25.04
N ASP A 44 -11.18 -11.25 25.15
CA ASP A 44 -12.50 -11.88 25.23
C ASP A 44 -13.00 -12.36 23.87
N ALA A 45 -12.41 -11.87 22.78
CA ALA A 45 -12.74 -12.29 21.42
C ALA A 45 -12.40 -13.76 21.21
N GLN A 46 -13.20 -14.52 20.47
CA GLN A 46 -12.87 -15.92 20.18
C GLN A 46 -11.53 -16.06 19.42
N PRO A 47 -10.76 -17.15 19.64
CA PRO A 47 -9.55 -17.39 18.85
C PRO A 47 -9.92 -17.72 17.40
N LEU A 48 -9.02 -17.39 16.45
CA LEU A 48 -9.27 -17.59 15.01
C LEU A 48 -9.62 -19.04 14.66
N VAL A 49 -9.02 -20.01 15.37
CA VAL A 49 -9.28 -21.45 15.18
C VAL A 49 -10.76 -21.82 15.37
N TYR A 50 -11.52 -21.06 16.16
CA TYR A 50 -12.93 -21.30 16.39
C TYR A 50 -13.77 -21.06 15.12
N LEU A 51 -13.37 -20.11 14.27
CA LEU A 51 -14.02 -19.87 12.98
C LEU A 51 -13.82 -21.03 11.98
N VAL A 52 -12.83 -21.88 12.23
CA VAL A 52 -12.42 -22.99 11.37
C VAL A 52 -12.95 -24.34 11.88
N ASN A 53 -13.35 -24.42 13.16
CA ASN A 53 -13.75 -25.64 13.84
C ASN A 53 -15.26 -25.96 13.73
N THR A 54 -15.86 -25.81 12.55
CA THR A 54 -17.27 -26.19 12.30
C THR A 54 -17.49 -27.69 12.06
N GLY A 55 -16.66 -28.55 12.68
CA GLY A 55 -17.07 -29.93 12.98
C GLY A 55 -16.27 -31.08 12.37
N ARG A 56 -15.28 -30.87 11.47
CA ARG A 56 -14.42 -31.98 10.99
C ARG A 56 -12.99 -31.53 10.71
N THR A 57 -12.10 -31.82 11.67
CA THR A 57 -10.62 -31.80 11.62
C THR A 57 -9.90 -30.44 11.66
N THR A 58 -9.14 -30.22 12.74
CA THR A 58 -8.13 -29.17 12.93
C THR A 58 -6.95 -29.27 11.95
N LYS A 59 -6.83 -30.38 11.20
CA LYS A 59 -5.77 -30.63 10.19
C LYS A 59 -5.74 -29.60 9.06
N ASN A 60 -6.82 -28.83 8.86
CA ASN A 60 -6.93 -27.84 7.80
C ASN A 60 -6.46 -26.43 8.18
N PHE A 61 -5.89 -26.22 9.36
CA PHE A 61 -5.38 -24.93 9.81
C PHE A 61 -3.89 -25.03 10.20
N GLY A 62 -3.08 -24.07 9.76
CA GLY A 62 -1.63 -24.06 9.98
C GLY A 62 -0.82 -23.98 8.70
N TYR A 63 0.47 -23.74 8.89
CA TYR A 63 1.52 -23.66 7.88
C TYR A 63 1.49 -24.85 6.93
N ARG A 64 1.58 -24.55 5.62
CA ARG A 64 1.67 -25.56 4.56
C ARG A 64 2.52 -25.08 3.39
N LEU A 65 3.13 -26.04 2.69
CA LEU A 65 3.82 -25.79 1.42
C LEU A 65 3.00 -26.28 0.20
N ALA A 66 1.93 -27.04 0.44
CA ALA A 66 1.03 -27.50 -0.61
C ALA A 66 -0.16 -26.52 -0.75
N PRO A 67 -0.61 -26.22 -1.99
CA PRO A 67 -1.81 -25.45 -2.23
C PRO A 67 -3.03 -26.09 -1.58
N ARG A 68 -3.97 -25.26 -1.12
CA ARG A 68 -5.24 -25.75 -0.58
C ARG A 68 -6.13 -26.22 -1.71
N HIS A 69 -6.82 -27.34 -1.47
CA HIS A 69 -7.81 -27.89 -2.39
C HIS A 69 -9.25 -27.43 -2.07
N ARG A 70 -9.46 -26.83 -0.89
CA ARG A 70 -10.78 -26.45 -0.39
C ARG A 70 -10.70 -25.19 0.49
N PRO A 71 -11.74 -24.33 0.47
CA PRO A 71 -11.84 -23.18 1.36
C PRO A 71 -11.80 -23.56 2.84
N ILE A 72 -11.41 -22.61 3.69
CA ILE A 72 -11.37 -22.74 5.15
C ILE A 72 -12.69 -22.29 5.77
N LEU A 73 -13.14 -21.09 5.42
CA LEU A 73 -14.28 -20.40 6.00
C LEU A 73 -15.55 -20.63 5.17
N LEU A 74 -15.43 -20.72 3.84
CA LEU A 74 -16.58 -20.86 2.95
C LEU A 74 -17.06 -22.33 2.87
N THR A 75 -17.95 -22.71 3.78
CA THR A 75 -18.51 -24.08 3.87
C THR A 75 -19.44 -24.44 2.71
N GLN A 76 -20.14 -23.46 2.13
CA GLN A 76 -21.05 -23.62 0.98
C GLN A 76 -20.56 -22.81 -0.23
N ALA A 77 -19.28 -22.94 -0.58
CA ALA A 77 -18.71 -22.25 -1.73
C ALA A 77 -19.19 -22.82 -3.07
N THR A 78 -19.55 -21.94 -4.01
CA THR A 78 -19.79 -22.31 -5.43
C THR A 78 -18.53 -22.92 -6.05
N ASP A 79 -18.67 -23.66 -7.17
CA ASP A 79 -17.49 -24.20 -7.87
C ASP A 79 -16.51 -23.10 -8.29
N SER A 80 -17.02 -21.95 -8.73
CA SER A 80 -16.21 -20.77 -9.08
C SER A 80 -15.46 -20.19 -7.87
N GLN A 81 -16.11 -20.08 -6.71
CA GLN A 81 -15.47 -19.63 -5.47
C GLN A 81 -14.42 -20.64 -5.00
N ARG A 82 -14.70 -21.95 -5.08
CA ARG A 82 -13.74 -23.01 -4.75
C ARG A 82 -12.51 -22.92 -5.66
N ALA A 83 -12.70 -22.81 -6.96
CA ALA A 83 -11.61 -22.67 -7.92
C ALA A 83 -10.76 -21.41 -7.65
N ALA A 84 -11.41 -20.27 -7.38
CA ALA A 84 -10.72 -19.03 -7.03
C ALA A 84 -9.90 -19.16 -5.73
N CYS A 85 -10.43 -19.84 -4.70
CA CYS A 85 -9.72 -20.09 -3.45
C CYS A 85 -8.48 -20.97 -3.65
N VAL A 86 -8.58 -22.01 -4.48
CA VAL A 86 -7.46 -22.89 -4.81
C VAL A 86 -6.39 -22.13 -5.59
N ALA A 87 -6.79 -21.36 -6.60
CA ALA A 87 -5.89 -20.52 -7.40
C ALA A 87 -5.17 -19.50 -6.52
N ALA A 88 -5.91 -18.80 -5.67
CA ALA A 88 -5.35 -17.86 -4.70
C ALA A 88 -4.35 -18.50 -3.73
N SER A 89 -4.64 -19.71 -3.25
CA SER A 89 -3.69 -20.44 -2.41
C SER A 89 -2.38 -20.75 -3.14
N LYS A 90 -2.42 -21.05 -4.44
CA LYS A 90 -1.20 -21.25 -5.25
C LYS A 90 -0.42 -19.95 -5.41
N LEU A 91 -1.11 -18.85 -5.72
CA LEU A 91 -0.48 -17.53 -5.87
C LEU A 91 0.14 -17.04 -4.55
N LEU A 92 -0.54 -17.24 -3.42
CA LEU A 92 0.00 -16.92 -2.10
C LEU A 92 1.30 -17.68 -1.82
N LEU A 93 1.34 -18.99 -2.09
CA LEU A 93 2.55 -19.79 -1.90
C LEU A 93 3.69 -19.32 -2.81
N ARG A 94 3.40 -18.92 -4.05
CA ARG A 94 4.38 -18.35 -4.98
C ARG A 94 4.93 -17.02 -4.46
N LEU A 95 4.05 -16.08 -4.10
CA LEU A 95 4.42 -14.79 -3.52
C LEU A 95 5.26 -14.93 -2.24
N VAL A 96 4.93 -15.89 -1.39
CA VAL A 96 5.62 -16.08 -0.10
C VAL A 96 6.95 -16.80 -0.27
N HIS A 97 6.99 -17.90 -1.03
CA HIS A 97 8.12 -18.84 -1.01
C HIS A 97 9.01 -18.81 -2.26
N LEU A 98 8.63 -18.09 -3.33
CA LEU A 98 9.42 -17.99 -4.56
C LEU A 98 9.88 -16.53 -4.78
N PRO A 99 10.96 -16.08 -4.10
CA PRO A 99 11.41 -14.69 -4.16
C PRO A 99 12.18 -14.30 -5.42
N GLU A 100 12.60 -15.27 -6.24
CA GLU A 100 13.49 -15.04 -7.39
C GLU A 100 12.80 -14.33 -8.57
N GLN A 101 11.53 -13.98 -8.42
CA GLN A 101 10.75 -13.30 -9.45
C GLN A 101 11.06 -11.80 -9.50
N PRO A 102 11.03 -11.15 -10.68
CA PRO A 102 11.10 -9.70 -10.78
C PRO A 102 10.02 -9.03 -9.93
N ILE A 103 10.34 -7.87 -9.34
CA ILE A 103 9.42 -7.17 -8.43
C ILE A 103 8.08 -6.84 -9.10
N MET A 104 8.11 -6.49 -10.40
CA MET A 104 6.91 -6.20 -11.16
C MET A 104 6.02 -7.44 -11.37
N GLU A 105 6.60 -8.63 -11.58
CA GLU A 105 5.83 -9.87 -11.68
C GLU A 105 5.17 -10.22 -10.34
N GLN A 106 5.90 -10.04 -9.24
CA GLN A 106 5.35 -10.20 -7.90
C GLN A 106 4.21 -9.22 -7.67
N PHE A 107 4.41 -7.94 -8.02
CA PHE A 107 3.43 -6.88 -7.90
C PHE A 107 2.14 -7.21 -8.65
N LEU A 108 2.23 -7.58 -9.93
CA LEU A 108 1.06 -7.96 -10.74
C LEU A 108 0.32 -9.17 -10.14
N MET A 109 1.07 -10.19 -9.69
CA MET A 109 0.48 -11.38 -9.07
C MET A 109 -0.23 -11.07 -7.75
N GLY A 110 0.36 -10.26 -6.88
CA GLY A 110 -0.32 -9.85 -5.63
C GLY A 110 -1.45 -8.88 -5.88
N SER A 111 -1.33 -7.96 -6.84
CA SER A 111 -2.40 -7.06 -7.27
C SER A 111 -3.61 -7.84 -7.77
N TYR A 112 -3.41 -8.93 -8.52
CA TYR A 112 -4.48 -9.85 -8.90
C TYR A 112 -5.17 -10.47 -7.68
N LEU A 113 -4.39 -10.96 -6.71
CA LEU A 113 -4.91 -11.56 -5.48
C LEU A 113 -5.74 -10.56 -4.65
N TYR A 114 -5.24 -9.33 -4.52
CA TYR A 114 -5.91 -8.23 -3.81
C TYR A 114 -7.16 -7.75 -4.54
N GLN A 115 -7.12 -7.74 -5.87
CA GLN A 115 -8.27 -7.40 -6.69
C GLN A 115 -9.41 -8.41 -6.49
N LEU A 116 -9.12 -9.72 -6.43
CA LEU A 116 -10.12 -10.74 -6.11
C LEU A 116 -10.78 -10.50 -4.74
N ALA A 117 -10.02 -10.00 -3.77
CA ALA A 117 -10.56 -9.61 -2.46
C ALA A 117 -11.45 -8.37 -2.53
N LEU A 118 -11.07 -7.36 -3.33
CA LEU A 118 -11.87 -6.15 -3.54
C LEU A 118 -13.21 -6.44 -4.21
N THR A 119 -13.22 -7.33 -5.21
CA THR A 119 -14.43 -7.65 -5.99
C THR A 119 -15.38 -8.59 -5.27
N HIS A 120 -14.86 -9.51 -4.43
CA HIS A 120 -15.67 -10.53 -3.77
C HIS A 120 -15.50 -10.53 -2.23
N LYS A 121 -16.48 -9.95 -1.52
CA LYS A 121 -16.49 -9.86 -0.04
C LYS A 121 -16.33 -11.21 0.68
N SER A 122 -16.90 -12.29 0.14
CA SER A 122 -16.77 -13.63 0.71
C SER A 122 -15.35 -14.17 0.53
N LEU A 123 -14.74 -13.95 -0.63
CA LEU A 123 -13.37 -14.34 -0.91
C LEU A 123 -12.37 -13.52 -0.10
N GLN A 124 -12.61 -12.22 0.15
CA GLN A 124 -11.71 -11.42 1.00
C GLN A 124 -11.46 -12.09 2.36
N LYS A 125 -12.53 -12.52 3.04
CA LYS A 125 -12.43 -13.15 4.37
C LYS A 125 -11.71 -14.49 4.29
N GLU A 126 -12.02 -15.28 3.27
CA GLU A 126 -11.38 -16.56 3.00
C GLU A 126 -9.87 -16.41 2.76
N LEU A 127 -9.49 -15.48 1.87
CA LEU A 127 -8.09 -15.15 1.56
C LEU A 127 -7.32 -14.70 2.80
N LEU A 128 -7.90 -13.80 3.59
CA LEU A 128 -7.31 -13.35 4.85
C LEU A 128 -7.10 -14.54 5.80
N VAL A 129 -8.11 -15.40 5.99
CA VAL A 129 -7.98 -16.57 6.88
C VAL A 129 -6.95 -17.57 6.33
N GLN A 130 -6.83 -17.75 5.02
CA GLN A 130 -5.76 -18.57 4.42
C GLN A 130 -4.37 -18.01 4.74
N MET A 131 -4.18 -16.69 4.59
CA MET A 131 -2.92 -16.02 4.90
C MET A 131 -2.58 -16.08 6.40
N LEU A 132 -3.55 -15.81 7.29
CA LEU A 132 -3.36 -15.93 8.74
C LEU A 132 -3.09 -17.38 9.14
N SER A 133 -3.77 -18.35 8.53
CA SER A 133 -3.53 -19.76 8.79
C SER A 133 -2.10 -20.19 8.41
N GLN A 134 -1.55 -19.62 7.34
CA GLN A 134 -0.19 -19.91 6.86
C GLN A 134 0.90 -19.48 7.85
N THR A 135 0.62 -18.50 8.74
CA THR A 135 1.59 -18.03 9.74
C THR A 135 1.61 -18.88 11.02
N VAL A 136 0.60 -19.74 11.23
CA VAL A 136 0.49 -20.58 12.42
C VAL A 136 1.37 -21.82 12.30
N GLY A 137 2.20 -22.08 13.32
CA GLY A 137 3.12 -23.21 13.30
C GLY A 137 4.22 -23.04 12.26
N TRP A 138 4.60 -21.79 11.97
CA TRP A 138 5.72 -21.50 11.08
C TRP A 138 6.97 -22.25 11.56
N PRO A 139 7.69 -22.99 10.70
CA PRO A 139 8.71 -23.96 11.09
C PRO A 139 10.05 -23.32 11.52
N TYR A 140 10.02 -22.15 12.15
CA TYR A 140 11.19 -21.40 12.60
C TYR A 140 10.87 -20.63 13.88
N ASP A 141 11.89 -20.44 14.74
CA ASP A 141 11.75 -19.76 16.01
C ASP A 141 11.49 -18.25 15.80
N SER A 142 10.25 -17.83 16.06
CA SER A 142 9.79 -16.45 15.91
C SER A 142 10.51 -15.46 16.84
N ALA A 143 11.25 -15.93 17.84
CA ALA A 143 12.06 -15.08 18.72
C ALA A 143 13.23 -14.41 17.98
N ARG A 144 13.84 -15.06 16.98
CA ARG A 144 14.96 -14.52 16.17
C ARG A 144 14.51 -13.64 14.99
N LEU A 145 13.22 -13.38 14.86
CA LEU A 145 12.62 -12.50 13.84
C LEU A 145 12.56 -11.02 14.27
N GLN A 146 12.97 -10.72 15.51
CA GLN A 146 12.95 -9.38 16.09
C GLN A 146 14.16 -8.53 15.71
N ASP A 147 15.26 -9.15 15.26
CA ASP A 147 16.42 -8.41 14.80
C ASP A 147 16.09 -7.70 13.48
N SER A 148 16.25 -6.38 13.49
CA SER A 148 16.43 -5.57 12.27
C SER A 148 17.50 -6.28 11.44
N ASP A 149 17.14 -6.72 10.24
CA ASP A 149 18.12 -7.31 9.33
C ASP A 149 19.14 -6.23 9.00
N LYS A 150 20.39 -6.63 8.74
CA LYS A 150 21.47 -5.72 8.30
C LYS A 150 21.16 -5.02 6.94
N GLU A 151 19.99 -5.26 6.36
CA GLU A 151 19.49 -4.81 5.08
C GLU A 151 17.98 -4.51 5.18
N ASP A 152 17.55 -3.47 5.91
CA ASP A 152 16.26 -2.85 5.62
C ASP A 152 16.33 -2.15 4.23
N GLU A 153 16.35 -2.97 3.17
CA GLU A 153 15.84 -2.66 1.83
C GLU A 153 16.49 -1.53 1.00
N GLU A 154 17.81 -1.57 0.79
CA GLU A 154 18.39 -0.83 -0.34
C GLU A 154 18.09 -1.52 -1.70
N SER A 155 17.77 -2.82 -1.72
CA SER A 155 17.84 -3.63 -2.97
C SER A 155 16.51 -4.04 -3.61
N LEU A 156 15.35 -3.90 -2.95
CA LEU A 156 14.09 -4.48 -3.47
C LEU A 156 13.36 -3.64 -4.52
N PHE A 157 13.61 -2.33 -4.54
CA PHE A 157 12.93 -1.37 -5.43
C PHE A 157 13.91 -0.44 -6.17
N VAL A 158 15.21 -0.68 -6.02
CA VAL A 158 16.27 0.14 -6.64
C VAL A 158 16.88 -0.67 -7.77
N THR A 159 16.91 -0.12 -8.98
CA THR A 159 17.62 -0.73 -10.12
C THR A 159 19.14 -0.57 -9.93
N PRO A 160 19.97 -1.50 -10.44
CA PRO A 160 21.43 -1.47 -10.23
C PRO A 160 22.11 -0.16 -10.65
N GLU A 161 21.56 0.52 -11.66
CA GLU A 161 22.06 1.82 -12.14
C GLU A 161 21.92 2.94 -11.09
N TYR A 162 20.89 2.86 -10.24
CA TYR A 162 20.57 3.87 -9.22
C TYR A 162 21.26 3.64 -7.87
N ALA A 163 21.69 2.41 -7.58
CA ALA A 163 22.48 2.09 -6.39
C ALA A 163 23.88 2.75 -6.40
N SER A 164 24.36 3.21 -7.56
CA SER A 164 25.64 3.92 -7.70
C SER A 164 25.64 5.36 -7.16
N ARG A 165 24.45 5.93 -6.89
CA ARG A 165 24.29 7.24 -6.26
C ARG A 165 23.85 7.03 -4.82
N ASN A 166 24.74 7.31 -3.86
CA ASN A 166 24.46 7.33 -2.40
C ASN A 166 23.41 8.39 -1.99
N GLN A 167 22.20 8.34 -2.54
CA GLN A 167 21.07 9.17 -2.14
C GLN A 167 19.84 8.27 -1.94
N PRO A 168 19.09 8.42 -0.83
CA PRO A 168 17.79 7.78 -0.71
C PRO A 168 16.87 8.39 -1.78
N GLU A 169 16.69 7.67 -2.89
CA GLU A 169 15.96 8.20 -4.04
C GLU A 169 14.43 8.02 -3.89
N MET A 170 13.73 9.05 -4.36
CA MET A 170 12.28 9.18 -4.33
C MET A 170 11.68 8.36 -5.48
N TYR A 171 10.79 7.42 -5.20
CA TYR A 171 10.11 6.63 -6.25
C TYR A 171 9.31 7.56 -7.19
N SER A 172 9.58 7.45 -8.49
CA SER A 172 8.92 8.24 -9.54
C SER A 172 8.11 7.34 -10.47
N ILE A 173 6.79 7.53 -10.47
CA ILE A 173 5.85 6.84 -11.38
C ILE A 173 6.15 7.18 -12.85
N ALA A 174 6.63 8.39 -13.13
CA ALA A 174 6.87 8.86 -14.50
C ALA A 174 7.97 8.09 -15.25
N GLY A 175 8.80 7.30 -14.55
CA GLY A 175 9.89 6.53 -15.14
C GLY A 175 9.49 5.19 -15.76
N GLY A 176 8.25 4.73 -15.56
CA GLY A 176 7.62 3.64 -16.33
C GLY A 176 8.23 2.23 -16.27
N MET A 177 9.42 2.00 -15.72
CA MET A 177 9.98 0.65 -15.60
C MET A 177 10.80 0.46 -14.32
N LEU A 178 10.23 -0.27 -13.37
CA LEU A 178 11.04 -1.00 -12.38
C LEU A 178 11.53 -2.31 -13.03
N GLN A 179 12.60 -2.23 -13.81
CA GLN A 179 13.35 -3.40 -14.28
C GLN A 179 14.22 -4.00 -13.16
N GLY A 180 13.74 -3.93 -11.91
CA GLY A 180 14.43 -4.46 -10.74
C GLY A 180 14.21 -5.97 -10.65
N VAL A 181 15.26 -6.73 -10.91
CA VAL A 181 15.33 -8.12 -10.43
C VAL A 181 15.90 -8.05 -9.01
N ILE A 182 15.26 -8.74 -8.06
CA ILE A 182 15.83 -8.93 -6.72
C ILE A 182 17.13 -9.75 -6.91
N ARG A 183 18.27 -9.06 -7.04
CA ARG A 183 19.58 -9.69 -7.09
C ARG A 183 20.27 -9.38 -5.78
N ASP A 184 20.22 -10.33 -4.86
CA ASP A 184 21.01 -10.27 -3.64
C ASP A 184 22.48 -10.52 -4.02
N VAL A 185 23.37 -9.62 -3.56
CA VAL A 185 24.83 -9.68 -3.81
C VAL A 185 25.53 -10.67 -2.85
N ASN A 186 24.80 -11.20 -1.86
CA ASN A 186 25.32 -12.09 -0.82
C ASN A 186 24.70 -13.51 -0.92
N PRO A 187 25.44 -14.57 -0.54
CA PRO A 187 24.89 -15.91 -0.45
C PRO A 187 23.79 -15.95 0.61
N ILE A 188 22.55 -16.16 0.18
CA ILE A 188 21.37 -16.24 1.04
C ILE A 188 21.39 -17.59 1.76
N ASP A 189 21.49 -17.58 3.09
CA ASP A 189 21.29 -18.82 3.87
C ASP A 189 19.81 -19.22 3.83
N THR A 190 19.55 -20.52 3.90
CA THR A 190 18.22 -21.13 4.07
C THR A 190 17.41 -20.50 5.21
N ILE A 191 18.08 -20.01 6.25
CA ILE A 191 17.47 -19.29 7.37
C ILE A 191 16.93 -17.94 6.93
N ASP A 192 17.69 -17.20 6.13
CA ASP A 192 17.31 -15.89 5.60
C ASP A 192 16.13 -16.01 4.64
N LEU A 193 16.13 -17.04 3.80
CA LEU A 193 15.02 -17.33 2.88
C LEU A 193 13.70 -17.55 3.63
N LYS A 194 13.73 -18.36 4.71
CA LYS A 194 12.56 -18.63 5.57
C LYS A 194 12.10 -17.37 6.30
N ARG A 195 13.02 -16.56 6.79
CA ARG A 195 12.73 -15.26 7.43
C ARG A 195 12.05 -14.30 6.46
N ARG A 196 12.61 -14.14 5.25
CA ARG A 196 12.05 -13.30 4.17
C ARG A 196 10.66 -13.78 3.74
N ALA A 197 10.44 -15.10 3.65
CA ALA A 197 9.12 -15.66 3.34
C ALA A 197 8.09 -15.36 4.44
N TYR A 198 8.46 -15.46 5.72
CA TYR A 198 7.57 -15.08 6.81
C TYR A 198 7.20 -13.60 6.75
N ARG A 199 8.17 -12.72 6.46
CA ARG A 199 7.92 -11.28 6.26
C ARG A 199 6.97 -11.01 5.09
N ARG A 200 7.18 -11.64 3.93
CA ARG A 200 6.25 -11.54 2.79
C ARG A 200 4.84 -12.00 3.15
N SER A 201 4.71 -13.05 3.95
CA SER A 201 3.39 -13.52 4.42
C SER A 201 2.66 -12.41 5.18
N TRP A 202 3.35 -11.74 6.11
CA TRP A 202 2.78 -10.62 6.87
C TRP A 202 2.56 -9.36 6.04
N MET A 203 3.44 -9.08 5.07
CA MET A 203 3.24 -8.02 4.09
C MET A 203 1.93 -8.20 3.31
N HIS A 204 1.64 -9.43 2.85
CA HIS A 204 0.41 -9.75 2.13
C HIS A 204 -0.84 -9.75 3.02
N ILE A 205 -0.73 -10.19 4.28
CA ILE A 205 -1.79 -9.98 5.29
C ILE A 205 -2.08 -8.49 5.42
N ALA A 206 -1.03 -7.67 5.52
CA ALA A 206 -1.20 -6.25 5.66
C ALA A 206 -1.86 -5.64 4.40
N GLY A 207 -1.57 -6.15 3.19
CA GLY A 207 -2.21 -5.76 1.94
C GLY A 207 -3.68 -6.17 1.83
N ILE A 208 -4.04 -7.42 2.16
CA ILE A 208 -5.43 -7.90 2.05
C ILE A 208 -6.39 -7.14 2.99
N LEU A 209 -5.86 -6.60 4.09
CA LEU A 209 -6.60 -5.77 5.05
C LEU A 209 -7.01 -4.40 4.49
N THR A 210 -6.38 -3.90 3.41
CA THR A 210 -6.86 -2.69 2.71
C THR A 210 -7.99 -2.98 1.73
N CYS A 211 -8.17 -4.25 1.34
CA CYS A 211 -9.01 -4.68 0.22
C CYS A 211 -10.49 -4.90 0.58
N GLY A 212 -10.99 -4.27 1.65
CA GLY A 212 -12.39 -4.39 2.05
C GLY A 212 -12.60 -4.42 3.55
N ARG A 213 -13.81 -4.78 4.00
CA ARG A 213 -14.23 -4.64 5.40
C ARG A 213 -14.50 -5.98 6.05
N LEU A 214 -13.90 -6.18 7.22
CA LEU A 214 -14.28 -7.26 8.10
C LEU A 214 -15.56 -6.91 8.87
N SER A 215 -16.40 -7.92 9.13
CA SER A 215 -17.58 -7.75 9.97
C SER A 215 -17.18 -7.40 11.41
N GLY A 216 -18.07 -6.74 12.14
CA GLY A 216 -17.85 -6.40 13.55
C GLY A 216 -17.53 -7.62 14.44
N SER A 217 -18.01 -8.80 14.06
CA SER A 217 -17.68 -10.08 14.70
C SER A 217 -16.28 -10.62 14.37
N LEU A 218 -15.76 -10.34 13.16
CA LEU A 218 -14.50 -10.90 12.68
C LEU A 218 -13.30 -10.02 13.04
N LYS A 219 -13.48 -8.69 13.06
CA LYS A 219 -12.45 -7.73 13.49
C LYS A 219 -11.77 -8.10 14.82
N PRO A 220 -12.48 -8.36 15.93
CA PRO A 220 -11.87 -8.69 17.23
C PRO A 220 -11.12 -10.02 17.22
N ILE A 221 -11.64 -11.01 16.49
CA ILE A 221 -10.98 -12.31 16.32
C ILE A 221 -9.65 -12.14 15.58
N VAL A 222 -9.65 -11.36 14.50
CA VAL A 222 -8.44 -11.09 13.72
C VAL A 222 -7.43 -10.30 14.54
N VAL A 223 -7.83 -9.26 15.28
CA VAL A 223 -6.88 -8.49 16.09
C VAL A 223 -6.30 -9.32 17.23
N ARG A 224 -7.12 -10.11 17.92
CA ARG A 224 -6.61 -11.07 18.90
C ARG A 224 -5.54 -11.95 18.26
N PHE A 225 -5.80 -12.48 17.07
CA PHE A 225 -4.83 -13.28 16.33
C PHE A 225 -3.55 -12.49 15.97
N LEU A 226 -3.67 -11.25 15.48
CA LEU A 226 -2.53 -10.40 15.16
C LEU A 226 -1.63 -10.22 16.39
N ARG A 227 -2.20 -9.91 17.56
CA ARG A 227 -1.44 -9.72 18.80
C ARG A 227 -0.82 -11.01 19.34
N GLN A 228 -1.45 -12.16 19.07
CA GLN A 228 -0.95 -13.47 19.51
C GLN A 228 0.19 -14.01 18.64
N HIS A 229 0.16 -13.76 17.33
CA HIS A 229 1.03 -14.45 16.38
C HIS A 229 1.86 -13.51 15.49
N GLY A 230 1.53 -12.22 15.47
CA GLY A 230 2.15 -11.23 14.60
C GLY A 230 3.57 -10.84 15.00
N PRO A 231 4.45 -10.54 14.02
CA PRO A 231 5.70 -9.84 14.29
C PRO A 231 5.42 -8.45 14.86
N HIS A 232 6.23 -8.02 15.84
CA HIS A 232 6.10 -6.71 16.50
C HIS A 232 6.00 -5.53 15.52
N ARG A 233 6.75 -5.59 14.40
CA ARG A 233 6.72 -4.54 13.36
C ARG A 233 5.48 -4.55 12.47
N SER A 234 4.87 -5.71 12.25
CA SER A 234 3.71 -5.87 11.34
C SER A 234 2.39 -5.67 12.07
N ILE A 235 2.31 -6.00 13.36
CA ILE A 235 1.09 -5.86 14.17
C ILE A 235 0.49 -4.46 14.06
N PRO A 236 1.23 -3.36 14.30
CA PRO A 236 0.64 -2.04 14.31
C PRO A 236 0.06 -1.63 12.96
N ILE A 237 0.73 -1.97 11.87
CA ILE A 237 0.28 -1.64 10.50
C ILE A 237 -1.00 -2.41 10.16
N CYS A 238 -1.06 -3.70 10.52
CA CYS A 238 -2.25 -4.52 10.33
C CYS A 238 -3.42 -4.02 11.19
N GLU A 239 -3.18 -3.64 12.44
CA GLU A 239 -4.21 -3.07 13.33
C GLU A 239 -4.71 -1.71 12.81
N ASP A 240 -3.81 -0.81 12.41
CA ASP A 240 -4.17 0.49 11.84
C ASP A 240 -5.12 0.31 10.64
N ARG A 241 -4.86 -0.67 9.77
CA ARG A 241 -5.73 -0.96 8.63
C ARG A 241 -7.10 -1.49 9.00
N LEU A 242 -7.22 -2.21 10.11
CA LEU A 242 -8.50 -2.74 10.59
C LEU A 242 -9.35 -1.68 11.26
N VAL A 243 -8.70 -0.80 12.04
CA VAL A 243 -9.33 0.27 12.81
C VAL A 243 -9.71 1.42 11.90
N LEU A 244 -8.78 1.86 11.04
CA LEU A 244 -8.98 2.98 10.10
C LEU A 244 -9.70 2.57 8.82
N ALA A 245 -10.11 1.29 8.69
CA ALA A 245 -10.84 0.79 7.53
C ALA A 245 -12.10 1.64 7.27
N PRO A 246 -12.16 2.36 6.13
CA PRO A 246 -13.23 3.30 5.84
C PRO A 246 -14.55 2.58 5.54
N SER A 247 -15.62 3.37 5.43
CA SER A 247 -16.93 2.81 5.09
C SER A 247 -17.03 2.31 3.65
N ILE A 248 -16.38 3.06 2.76
CA ILE A 248 -16.31 2.83 1.31
C ILE A 248 -14.96 2.14 1.03
N PRO A 249 -14.94 0.94 0.43
CA PRO A 249 -13.70 0.25 0.10
C PRO A 249 -12.92 1.00 -0.99
N ARG A 250 -11.63 0.70 -1.09
CA ARG A 250 -10.78 1.17 -2.18
C ARG A 250 -11.26 0.64 -3.54
N LEU A 251 -10.87 1.34 -4.60
CA LEU A 251 -11.16 0.94 -5.98
C LEU A 251 -10.06 0.03 -6.55
N TYR A 252 -8.81 0.28 -6.15
CA TYR A 252 -7.63 -0.41 -6.65
C TYR A 252 -6.89 -1.15 -5.53
N PRO A 253 -6.09 -2.19 -5.85
CA PRO A 253 -5.28 -2.89 -4.87
C PRO A 253 -4.14 -2.00 -4.34
N PRO A 254 -3.43 -2.42 -3.27
CA PRO A 254 -2.26 -1.71 -2.77
C PRO A 254 -1.20 -1.40 -3.84
N CYS A 255 -0.71 -0.16 -3.88
CA CYS A 255 0.36 0.30 -4.77
C CYS A 255 1.76 -0.15 -4.28
N LEU A 256 2.79 0.01 -5.10
CA LEU A 256 4.17 -0.38 -4.76
C LEU A 256 4.70 0.30 -3.50
N LEU A 257 4.33 1.56 -3.24
CA LEU A 257 4.69 2.24 -1.99
C LEU A 257 4.10 1.53 -0.76
N GLU A 258 2.84 1.10 -0.84
CA GLU A 258 2.20 0.33 0.21
C GLU A 258 2.86 -1.04 0.37
N TRP A 259 3.25 -1.70 -0.72
CA TRP A 259 3.99 -2.95 -0.67
C TRP A 259 5.32 -2.79 0.07
N ARG A 260 6.11 -1.78 -0.29
CA ARG A 260 7.37 -1.47 0.38
C ARG A 260 7.15 -1.22 1.88
N VAL A 261 6.13 -0.45 2.24
CA VAL A 261 5.82 -0.20 3.65
C VAL A 261 5.32 -1.44 4.39
N ASN A 262 4.57 -2.30 3.72
CA ASN A 262 4.09 -3.56 4.29
C ASN A 262 5.24 -4.52 4.61
N TYR A 263 6.27 -4.50 3.77
CA TYR A 263 7.47 -5.29 4.01
C TYR A 263 8.38 -4.62 5.03
N THR A 264 8.71 -3.33 4.90
CA THR A 264 9.66 -2.61 5.78
C THR A 264 9.10 -2.29 7.17
N GLY A 265 7.79 -2.20 7.34
CA GLY A 265 7.20 -1.70 8.58
C GLY A 265 7.33 -0.18 8.78
N ASN A 266 7.74 0.57 7.76
CA ASN A 266 7.97 2.02 7.83
C ASN A 266 6.70 2.84 7.60
N ASN A 267 6.81 4.17 7.75
CA ASN A 267 5.73 5.09 7.39
C ASN A 267 5.76 5.44 5.90
N MET A 268 4.59 5.76 5.33
CA MET A 268 4.48 6.26 3.95
C MET A 268 4.49 7.79 3.93
N GLY A 269 5.16 8.35 2.92
CA GLY A 269 5.13 9.78 2.62
C GLY A 269 5.08 10.01 1.12
N ILE A 270 4.36 11.04 0.69
CA ILE A 270 4.28 11.49 -0.71
C ILE A 270 4.84 12.90 -0.81
N SER A 271 5.64 13.14 -1.84
CA SER A 271 6.13 14.47 -2.17
C SER A 271 5.06 15.28 -2.90
N LEU A 272 4.75 16.46 -2.39
CA LEU A 272 3.77 17.39 -2.97
C LEU A 272 4.47 18.69 -3.37
N ALA A 273 4.23 19.11 -4.61
CA ALA A 273 4.57 20.44 -5.09
C ALA A 273 3.42 21.41 -4.80
N PHE A 274 3.74 22.61 -4.33
CA PHE A 274 2.78 23.64 -3.99
C PHE A 274 2.76 24.76 -5.05
N PRO A 275 1.69 25.58 -5.12
CA PRO A 275 1.54 26.62 -6.15
C PRO A 275 2.63 27.71 -6.19
N ASP A 276 3.43 27.82 -5.13
CA ASP A 276 4.56 28.75 -5.02
C ASP A 276 5.91 28.09 -5.35
N GLY A 277 5.89 26.87 -5.89
CA GLY A 277 7.07 26.14 -6.38
C GLY A 277 7.86 25.40 -5.30
N LEU A 278 7.46 25.47 -4.02
CA LEU A 278 8.11 24.64 -2.99
C LEU A 278 7.57 23.21 -3.02
N VAL A 279 8.37 22.28 -2.51
CA VAL A 279 8.05 20.87 -2.42
C VAL A 279 8.20 20.41 -0.97
N SER A 280 7.22 19.65 -0.46
CA SER A 280 7.30 19.03 0.86
C SER A 280 6.83 17.58 0.81
N VAL A 281 7.46 16.73 1.63
CA VAL A 281 7.01 15.35 1.84
C VAL A 281 5.97 15.33 2.95
N ILE A 282 4.78 14.82 2.66
CA ILE A 282 3.65 14.74 3.58
C ILE A 282 3.36 13.28 3.89
N HIS A 283 3.15 12.97 5.18
CA HIS A 283 2.79 11.64 5.63
C HIS A 283 1.39 11.23 5.14
N VAL A 284 1.25 9.97 4.73
CA VAL A 284 -0.02 9.42 4.20
C VAL A 284 -0.28 8.02 4.71
N GLY A 285 -1.55 7.64 4.78
CA GLY A 285 -2.00 6.28 5.05
C GLY A 285 -2.68 5.65 3.83
N CYS A 286 -2.97 4.34 3.92
CA CYS A 286 -3.62 3.56 2.86
C CYS A 286 -5.01 4.10 2.45
N PHE A 287 -5.68 4.79 3.37
CA PHE A 287 -7.04 5.33 3.18
C PHE A 287 -7.07 6.86 3.21
N THR A 288 -5.92 7.53 3.05
CA THR A 288 -5.88 9.00 2.98
C THR A 288 -6.55 9.47 1.68
N LYS A 289 -7.59 10.30 1.83
CA LYS A 289 -8.27 10.94 0.71
C LYS A 289 -7.51 12.15 0.18
N ALA A 290 -7.73 12.51 -1.08
CA ALA A 290 -7.10 13.65 -1.73
C ALA A 290 -7.37 14.98 -1.00
N GLU A 291 -8.62 15.23 -0.60
CA GLU A 291 -9.01 16.43 0.16
C GLU A 291 -8.30 16.49 1.52
N THR A 292 -8.17 15.35 2.20
CA THR A 292 -7.52 15.27 3.51
C THR A 292 -6.01 15.52 3.37
N LEU A 293 -5.38 14.94 2.36
CA LEU A 293 -3.97 15.18 2.07
C LEU A 293 -3.71 16.66 1.77
N ALA A 294 -4.49 17.26 0.86
CA ALA A 294 -4.35 18.65 0.48
C ALA A 294 -4.59 19.59 1.68
N GLY A 295 -5.65 19.35 2.46
CA GLY A 295 -5.98 20.16 3.63
C GLY A 295 -4.91 20.12 4.72
N VAL A 296 -4.33 18.93 4.99
CA VAL A 296 -3.22 18.77 5.95
C VAL A 296 -1.95 19.41 5.42
N ALA A 297 -1.61 19.20 4.15
CA ALA A 297 -0.42 19.79 3.52
C ALA A 297 -0.46 21.32 3.57
N MET A 298 -1.61 21.91 3.23
CA MET A 298 -1.81 23.35 3.28
C MET A 298 -1.80 23.88 4.71
N ALA A 299 -2.42 23.18 5.67
CA ALA A 299 -2.40 23.59 7.07
C ALA A 299 -0.98 23.61 7.66
N LEU A 300 -0.18 22.57 7.36
CA LEU A 300 1.23 22.53 7.77
C LEU A 300 2.03 23.70 7.17
N ARG A 301 1.75 24.05 5.91
CA ARG A 301 2.41 25.14 5.21
C ARG A 301 2.05 26.50 5.76
N THR A 302 0.77 26.76 6.02
CA THR A 302 0.26 28.04 6.53
C THR A 302 0.33 28.15 8.04
N ARG A 303 0.83 27.11 8.73
CA ARG A 303 0.82 26.98 10.20
C ARG A 303 -0.59 27.10 10.78
N ALA A 304 -1.60 26.65 10.04
CA ALA A 304 -2.96 26.58 10.52
C ALA A 304 -3.12 25.43 11.51
N VAL A 305 -3.98 25.63 12.52
CA VAL A 305 -4.27 24.62 13.55
C VAL A 305 -5.16 23.50 13.01
N GLN A 306 -5.92 23.77 11.94
CA GLN A 306 -6.87 22.83 11.36
C GLN A 306 -6.61 22.62 9.86
N ALA A 307 -6.96 21.43 9.38
CA ALA A 307 -6.92 21.12 7.95
C ALA A 307 -7.82 22.09 7.16
N LEU A 308 -7.29 22.63 6.07
CA LEU A 308 -8.04 23.58 5.25
C LEU A 308 -8.98 22.83 4.29
N THR A 309 -10.19 23.34 4.11
CA THR A 309 -11.17 22.82 3.16
C THR A 309 -11.05 23.52 1.79
N GLY A 310 -11.59 22.91 0.74
CA GLY A 310 -11.58 23.47 -0.62
C GLY A 310 -10.30 23.23 -1.43
N TRP A 311 -9.31 22.53 -0.85
CA TRP A 311 -8.08 22.14 -1.55
C TRP A 311 -8.14 20.67 -1.98
N THR A 312 -7.57 20.38 -3.15
CA THR A 312 -7.34 19.00 -3.63
C THR A 312 -5.92 18.88 -4.19
N VAL A 313 -5.53 17.66 -4.53
CA VAL A 313 -4.30 17.35 -5.24
C VAL A 313 -4.58 17.04 -6.70
N ALA A 314 -3.62 17.33 -7.57
CA ALA A 314 -3.62 16.92 -8.97
C ALA A 314 -2.33 16.14 -9.25
N PHE A 315 -2.40 15.18 -10.17
CA PHE A 315 -1.24 14.40 -10.60
C PHE A 315 -0.75 14.94 -11.94
N TYR A 316 0.54 15.21 -12.05
CA TYR A 316 1.17 15.73 -13.26
C TYR A 316 2.07 14.66 -13.86
N THR A 317 1.83 14.32 -15.13
CA THR A 317 2.75 13.56 -15.97
C THR A 317 3.23 14.46 -17.12
N PRO A 318 4.28 14.07 -17.86
CA PRO A 318 4.71 14.83 -19.05
C PRO A 318 3.57 15.03 -20.06
N ASP A 319 2.67 14.05 -20.19
CA ASP A 319 1.63 14.02 -21.22
C ASP A 319 0.23 14.44 -20.72
N ALA A 320 0.02 14.45 -19.40
CA ALA A 320 -1.30 14.68 -18.83
C ALA A 320 -1.31 15.31 -17.44
N ILE A 321 -2.41 16.01 -17.15
CA ILE A 321 -2.78 16.49 -15.83
C ILE A 321 -4.04 15.73 -15.40
N LEU A 322 -3.99 15.15 -14.22
CA LEU A 322 -5.07 14.40 -13.63
C LEU A 322 -5.65 15.15 -12.44
N ASP A 323 -6.88 15.63 -12.57
CA ASP A 323 -7.57 16.23 -11.43
C ASP A 323 -8.14 15.12 -10.55
N ILE A 324 -7.72 15.08 -9.29
CA ILE A 324 -8.14 14.03 -8.36
C ILE A 324 -9.34 14.54 -7.57
N PRO A 325 -10.51 13.86 -7.64
CA PRO A 325 -11.65 14.20 -6.81
C PRO A 325 -11.29 14.10 -5.32
N GLY A 326 -11.73 15.06 -4.51
CA GLY A 326 -11.36 15.14 -3.09
C GLY A 326 -11.65 13.87 -2.29
N TYR A 327 -12.72 13.15 -2.62
CA TYR A 327 -13.15 11.92 -1.94
C TYR A 327 -12.36 10.67 -2.32
N THR A 328 -11.53 10.73 -3.37
CA THR A 328 -10.71 9.62 -3.87
C THR A 328 -9.56 9.33 -2.91
N TYR A 329 -9.24 8.05 -2.71
CA TYR A 329 -8.03 7.66 -1.99
C TYR A 329 -6.80 7.92 -2.84
N VAL A 330 -5.82 8.65 -2.31
CA VAL A 330 -4.61 9.03 -3.06
C VAL A 330 -3.88 7.78 -3.57
N MET A 331 -3.80 6.72 -2.77
CA MET A 331 -3.16 5.46 -3.17
C MET A 331 -3.83 4.77 -4.36
N ASP A 332 -5.13 4.97 -4.59
CA ASP A 332 -5.82 4.42 -5.76
C ASP A 332 -5.32 5.06 -7.06
N VAL A 333 -4.93 6.34 -7.00
CA VAL A 333 -4.33 7.04 -8.15
C VAL A 333 -2.97 6.43 -8.48
N PHE A 334 -2.10 6.22 -7.48
CA PHE A 334 -0.80 5.59 -7.69
C PHE A 334 -0.96 4.21 -8.33
N THR A 335 -1.84 3.36 -7.78
CA THR A 335 -2.09 2.03 -8.34
C THR A 335 -2.58 2.09 -9.78
N SER A 336 -3.42 3.07 -10.16
CA SER A 336 -3.92 3.16 -11.54
C SER A 336 -2.84 3.44 -12.59
N PHE A 337 -1.71 4.05 -12.20
CA PHE A 337 -0.57 4.24 -13.10
C PHE A 337 0.42 3.08 -13.06
N GLU A 338 0.46 2.32 -11.98
CA GLU A 338 1.36 1.17 -11.83
C GLU A 338 0.82 -0.10 -12.47
N LEU A 339 -0.51 -0.21 -12.62
CA LEU A 339 -1.15 -1.35 -13.27
C LEU A 339 -1.32 -1.13 -14.78
N PRO A 340 -1.41 -2.22 -15.57
CA PRO A 340 -1.73 -2.12 -16.99
C PRO A 340 -3.02 -1.33 -17.23
N PRO A 341 -3.12 -0.53 -18.31
CA PRO A 341 -4.31 0.27 -18.61
C PRO A 341 -5.61 -0.55 -18.66
N GLU A 342 -5.54 -1.78 -19.17
CA GLU A 342 -6.65 -2.73 -19.29
C GLU A 342 -7.10 -3.30 -17.93
N TRP A 343 -6.36 -3.05 -16.84
CA TRP A 343 -6.74 -3.56 -15.52
C TRP A 343 -8.08 -2.99 -15.04
N SER A 344 -8.38 -1.75 -15.41
CA SER A 344 -9.65 -1.10 -15.07
C SER A 344 -10.85 -1.81 -15.70
N THR A 345 -10.71 -2.29 -16.94
CA THR A 345 -11.78 -2.95 -17.69
C THR A 345 -12.07 -4.36 -17.17
N LEU A 346 -11.06 -5.07 -16.65
CA LEU A 346 -11.20 -6.40 -16.04
C LEU A 346 -12.07 -6.41 -14.78
N ASN A 347 -12.33 -5.25 -14.17
CA ASN A 347 -12.89 -5.16 -12.82
C ASN A 347 -14.24 -4.46 -12.73
N ASN A 348 -14.90 -4.19 -13.86
CA ASN A 348 -16.11 -3.35 -13.94
C ASN A 348 -15.93 -2.01 -13.22
N ILE A 349 -14.68 -1.51 -13.12
CA ILE A 349 -14.41 -0.16 -12.68
C ILE A 349 -14.97 0.69 -13.82
N ARG A 350 -16.11 1.32 -13.54
CA ARG A 350 -16.81 2.04 -14.58
C ARG A 350 -15.93 3.17 -15.13
N PRO A 351 -16.02 3.51 -16.42
CA PRO A 351 -15.28 4.62 -17.00
C PRO A 351 -15.49 5.97 -16.28
N ASP A 352 -16.66 6.21 -15.67
CA ASP A 352 -16.93 7.40 -14.84
C ASP A 352 -16.16 7.44 -13.51
N ARG A 353 -15.52 6.34 -13.13
CA ARG A 353 -14.62 6.23 -11.98
C ARG A 353 -13.14 6.28 -12.38
N VAL A 354 -12.86 6.44 -13.67
CA VAL A 354 -11.52 6.76 -14.17
C VAL A 354 -11.29 8.25 -13.94
N PHE A 355 -10.10 8.60 -13.50
CA PHE A 355 -9.78 9.95 -13.10
C PHE A 355 -9.85 10.92 -14.30
N PRO A 356 -10.46 12.11 -14.14
CA PRO A 356 -10.48 13.14 -15.19
C PRO A 356 -9.06 13.48 -15.65
N THR A 357 -8.75 13.11 -16.89
CA THR A 357 -7.42 13.26 -17.48
C THR A 357 -7.47 14.31 -18.57
N TYR A 358 -6.61 15.32 -18.46
CA TYR A 358 -6.47 16.40 -19.43
C TYR A 358 -5.09 16.32 -20.07
N PRO A 359 -4.93 16.56 -21.38
CA PRO A 359 -3.61 16.66 -21.98
C PRO A 359 -2.82 17.80 -21.33
N SER A 360 -1.53 17.56 -21.07
CA SER A 360 -0.62 18.59 -20.61
C SER A 360 -0.47 19.65 -21.71
N CYS A 361 -0.69 20.93 -21.39
CA CYS A 361 -0.44 22.00 -22.34
C CYS A 361 1.06 22.30 -22.38
N HIS A 362 1.84 21.51 -23.13
CA HIS A 362 3.17 21.93 -23.53
C HIS A 362 3.06 22.88 -24.74
N ASN A 363 2.97 24.18 -24.47
CA ASN A 363 3.47 25.15 -25.44
C ASN A 363 4.99 25.26 -25.24
N GLY A 364 5.75 25.39 -26.32
CA GLY A 364 7.22 25.28 -26.38
C GLY A 364 8.03 26.27 -25.55
N ASP A 365 7.39 27.06 -24.69
CA ASP A 365 8.01 27.99 -23.76
C ASP A 365 7.59 27.53 -22.36
N GLY A 366 8.56 27.12 -21.53
CA GLY A 366 8.35 26.45 -20.23
C GLY A 366 7.69 27.30 -19.13
N GLU A 367 6.60 28.01 -19.45
CA GLU A 367 5.80 28.79 -18.53
C GLU A 367 4.48 28.08 -18.21
N PHE A 368 4.27 27.82 -16.91
CA PHE A 368 3.05 27.28 -16.36
C PHE A 368 1.88 28.23 -16.62
N LEU A 369 0.96 27.87 -17.51
CA LEU A 369 -0.32 28.58 -17.61
C LEU A 369 -1.16 28.27 -16.35
N ARG A 370 -1.13 29.20 -15.39
CA ARG A 370 -2.23 29.35 -14.41
C ARG A 370 -3.50 29.56 -15.23
N ARG A 371 -4.46 28.63 -15.14
CA ARG A 371 -5.83 28.94 -15.56
C ARG A 371 -6.38 29.98 -14.57
N THR A 372 -6.25 31.25 -14.91
CA THR A 372 -7.11 32.28 -14.33
C THR A 372 -8.51 32.09 -14.92
N PRO A 373 -9.57 32.01 -14.11
CA PRO A 373 -10.92 32.05 -14.64
C PRO A 373 -11.13 33.46 -15.21
N THR A 374 -11.17 33.59 -16.52
CA THR A 374 -11.64 34.81 -17.17
C THR A 374 -13.12 34.98 -16.83
N PRO A 375 -13.54 36.07 -16.16
CA PRO A 375 -14.96 36.38 -16.06
C PRO A 375 -15.44 36.70 -17.47
N THR A 376 -16.35 35.89 -18.00
CA THR A 376 -17.13 36.25 -19.18
C THR A 376 -17.97 37.47 -18.82
N VAL A 377 -17.47 38.64 -19.19
CA VAL A 377 -18.26 39.86 -19.27
C VAL A 377 -19.18 39.68 -20.46
N ASP A 378 -20.45 39.34 -20.20
CA ASP A 378 -21.51 39.50 -21.19
C ASP A 378 -21.71 41.01 -21.42
N SER A 379 -21.06 41.52 -22.46
CA SER A 379 -21.41 42.80 -23.06
C SER A 379 -22.52 42.59 -24.09
N ARG A 380 -23.78 42.76 -23.62
CA ARG A 380 -24.86 43.65 -24.12
C ARG A 380 -25.16 43.74 -25.64
N PRO A 381 -26.40 44.06 -26.06
CA PRO A 381 -27.13 45.30 -25.70
C PRO A 381 -28.02 45.22 -24.46
#